data_AF-A0A8T5AUF2-F1
#
_entry.id   AF-A0A8T5AUF2-F1
#
_cell.length_a   1.000
_cell.length_b   1.000
_cell.length_c   1.000
_cell.angle_alpha   90.00
_cell.angle_beta   90.00
_cell.angle_gamma   90.00
#
_symmetry.space_group_name_H-M   'P 1'
#
loop_
_entity.id
_entity.type
_entity.pdbx_description
1 polymer ?
#
loop_
_entity_poly.entity_id
_entity_poly.type
_entity_poly.pdbx_seq_one_letter_code
_entity_poly.pdbx_strand_id
1 'polypeptide(L)'
;MKPFKPVDIAIIAVFAAMWAVLNLTIGPLGFTLFQLPIFCDFSVYFTLLLAVWVSGRIGTSSAIGVIGALIVLAIRPSATQMIGFMASAILFDVLMTLCKHEIRLKPYNMAIACAATIISAYFAGIIIGTIFMKMSLEWALTFWGIWHLIGGAIGFMVAVPVIVSLERTGVRGIKGV
;
A
#
# COMPACT_ATOMS: atom_id res chain seq x y z
N MET A 1 -16.73 -14.60 6.82
CA MET A 1 -15.27 -14.47 6.58
C MET A 1 -14.56 -15.63 7.28
N LYS A 2 -13.52 -16.22 6.67
CA LYS A 2 -12.72 -17.27 7.35
C LYS A 2 -11.72 -16.58 8.30
N PRO A 3 -11.51 -17.11 9.52
CA PRO A 3 -10.52 -16.55 10.43
C PRO A 3 -9.11 -16.61 9.85
N PHE A 4 -8.25 -15.70 10.31
CA PHE A 4 -6.82 -15.72 9.98
C PHE A 4 -6.16 -16.96 10.56
N LYS A 5 -5.31 -17.60 9.76
CA LYS A 5 -4.42 -18.67 10.21
C LYS A 5 -3.13 -18.07 10.77
N PRO A 6 -2.33 -18.81 11.55
CA PRO A 6 -1.02 -18.34 12.02
C PRO A 6 -0.12 -17.80 10.91
N VAL A 7 -0.12 -18.44 9.73
CA VAL A 7 0.63 -17.95 8.55
C VAL A 7 0.14 -16.59 8.06
N ASP A 8 -1.16 -16.29 8.16
CA ASP A 8 -1.70 -14.99 7.77
C ASP A 8 -1.24 -13.90 8.75
N ILE A 9 -1.18 -14.23 10.06
CA ILE A 9 -0.64 -13.33 11.09
C ILE A 9 0.86 -13.06 10.85
N ALA A 10 1.63 -14.09 10.52
CA ALA A 10 3.05 -13.96 10.20
C ALA A 10 3.28 -13.05 8.98
N ILE A 11 2.47 -13.21 7.93
CA ILE A 11 2.48 -12.34 6.74
C ILE A 11 2.16 -10.90 7.14
N ILE A 12 1.11 -10.67 7.92
CA ILE A 12 0.75 -9.33 8.40
C ILE A 12 1.93 -8.70 9.17
N ALA A 13 2.56 -9.45 10.08
CA ALA A 13 3.68 -8.95 10.87
C ALA A 13 4.90 -8.58 9.98
N VAL A 14 5.31 -9.47 9.08
CA VAL A 14 6.46 -9.26 8.19
C VAL A 14 6.23 -8.08 7.26
N PHE A 15 5.05 -8.01 6.62
CA PHE A 15 4.75 -6.92 5.71
C PHE A 15 4.46 -5.60 6.44
N ALA A 16 3.92 -5.60 7.66
CA ALA A 16 3.83 -4.38 8.47
C ALA A 16 5.21 -3.83 8.84
N ALA A 17 6.15 -4.71 9.21
CA ALA A 17 7.54 -4.31 9.44
C ALA A 17 8.19 -3.76 8.17
N MET A 18 8.01 -4.45 7.03
CA MET A 18 8.50 -3.97 5.72
C MET A 18 7.92 -2.60 5.35
N TRP A 19 6.61 -2.42 5.52
CA TRP A 19 5.92 -1.15 5.29
C TRP A 19 6.57 -0.03 6.11
N ALA A 20 6.81 -0.28 7.40
CA ALA A 20 7.35 0.70 8.33
C ALA A 20 8.81 1.02 8.01
N VAL A 21 9.64 0.01 7.76
CA VAL A 21 11.05 0.20 7.38
C VAL A 21 11.15 1.02 6.11
N LEU A 22 10.39 0.69 5.06
CA LEU A 22 10.39 1.45 3.82
C LEU A 22 9.92 2.89 4.03
N ASN A 23 8.88 3.13 4.83
CA ASN A 23 8.41 4.49 5.10
C ASN A 23 9.33 5.31 6.02
N LEU A 24 10.14 4.67 6.86
CA LEU A 24 11.13 5.36 7.71
C LEU A 24 12.42 5.67 6.95
N THR A 25 12.78 4.84 5.96
CA THR A 25 14.06 4.92 5.26
C THR A 25 13.93 5.51 3.85
N ILE A 26 13.07 4.93 3.01
CA ILE A 26 12.90 5.31 1.60
C ILE A 26 11.88 6.44 1.44
N GLY A 27 10.79 6.40 2.22
CA GLY A 27 9.73 7.42 2.20
C GLY A 27 10.23 8.87 2.25
N PRO A 28 11.11 9.25 3.20
CA PRO A 28 11.61 10.62 3.31
C PRO A 28 12.42 11.08 2.10
N LEU A 29 13.09 10.15 1.40
CA LEU A 29 13.92 10.48 0.23
C LEU A 29 13.10 11.10 -0.90
N GLY A 30 11.80 10.80 -1.01
CA GLY A 30 10.94 11.40 -2.03
C GLY A 30 10.85 12.91 -1.86
N PHE A 31 10.69 13.35 -0.62
CA PHE A 31 10.68 14.77 -0.28
C PHE A 31 12.07 15.37 -0.34
N THR A 32 13.09 14.70 0.18
CA THR A 32 14.46 15.23 0.17
C THR A 32 15.00 15.44 -1.24
N LEU A 33 14.73 14.52 -2.17
CA LEU A 33 15.28 14.55 -3.53
C LEU A 33 14.39 15.29 -4.53
N PHE A 34 13.07 15.15 -4.41
CA PHE A 34 12.12 15.64 -5.42
C PHE A 34 11.09 16.62 -4.87
N GLN A 35 11.03 16.83 -3.55
CA GLN A 35 9.96 17.59 -2.88
C GLN A 35 8.56 17.00 -3.14
N LEU A 36 8.48 15.68 -3.36
CA LEU A 36 7.25 14.99 -3.75
C LEU A 36 7.00 13.71 -2.93
N PRO A 37 5.73 13.28 -2.76
CA PRO A 37 5.36 12.12 -1.93
C PRO A 37 5.62 10.75 -2.59
N ILE A 38 6.29 10.71 -3.75
CA ILE A 38 6.38 9.51 -4.60
C ILE A 38 6.84 8.26 -3.82
N PHE A 39 7.85 8.40 -2.97
CA PHE A 39 8.45 7.24 -2.29
C PHE A 39 7.68 6.76 -1.05
N CYS A 40 6.86 7.60 -0.40
CA CYS A 40 5.98 7.10 0.65
C CYS A 40 4.82 6.28 0.04
N ASP A 41 4.23 6.74 -1.07
CA ASP A 41 3.24 5.95 -1.81
C ASP A 41 3.83 4.64 -2.33
N PHE A 42 5.02 4.68 -2.93
CA PHE A 42 5.73 3.48 -3.35
C PHE A 42 5.87 2.48 -2.20
N SER A 43 6.37 2.94 -1.04
CA SER A 43 6.59 2.10 0.15
C SER A 43 5.30 1.43 0.63
N VAL A 44 4.19 2.16 0.58
CA VAL A 44 2.87 1.62 0.93
C VAL A 44 2.43 0.56 -0.07
N TYR A 45 2.26 0.93 -1.33
CA TYR A 45 1.56 0.08 -2.30
C TYR A 45 2.41 -1.09 -2.78
N PHE A 46 3.73 -0.93 -2.85
CA PHE A 46 4.63 -2.06 -3.09
C PHE A 46 4.41 -3.17 -2.04
N THR A 47 4.36 -2.77 -0.77
CA THR A 47 4.16 -3.71 0.34
C THR A 47 2.76 -4.33 0.34
N LEU A 48 1.70 -3.53 0.14
CA LEU A 48 0.33 -4.03 0.15
C LEU A 48 0.04 -4.96 -1.04
N LEU A 49 0.57 -4.68 -2.23
CA LEU A 49 0.42 -5.56 -3.40
C LEU A 49 1.08 -6.91 -3.16
N LEU A 50 2.30 -6.95 -2.64
CA LEU A 50 2.97 -8.19 -2.28
C LEU A 50 2.19 -8.96 -1.21
N ALA A 51 1.71 -8.27 -0.17
CA ALA A 51 0.96 -8.88 0.90
C ALA A 51 -0.37 -9.49 0.41
N VAL A 52 -1.12 -8.80 -0.45
CA VAL A 52 -2.36 -9.33 -1.04
C VAL A 52 -2.05 -10.49 -1.97
N TRP A 53 -1.01 -10.39 -2.79
CA TRP A 53 -0.61 -11.47 -3.68
C TRP A 53 -0.30 -12.76 -2.90
N VAL A 54 0.46 -12.66 -1.81
CA VAL A 54 0.77 -13.79 -0.94
C VAL A 54 -0.48 -14.26 -0.18
N SER A 55 -1.18 -13.35 0.51
CA SER A 55 -2.26 -13.67 1.44
C SER A 55 -3.54 -14.14 0.77
N GLY A 56 -4.00 -13.41 -0.25
CA GLY A 56 -5.30 -13.62 -0.88
C GLY A 56 -6.49 -13.41 0.05
N ARG A 57 -6.31 -12.69 1.17
CA ARG A 57 -7.32 -12.58 2.24
C ARG A 57 -7.72 -11.13 2.49
N ILE A 58 -9.04 -10.92 2.57
CA ILE A 58 -9.65 -9.69 3.07
C ILE A 58 -9.14 -9.39 4.48
N GLY A 59 -8.83 -8.12 4.77
CA GLY A 59 -8.35 -7.66 6.07
C GLY A 59 -6.82 -7.59 6.15
N THR A 60 -6.09 -8.26 5.26
CA THR A 60 -4.62 -8.32 5.32
C THR A 60 -4.01 -6.93 5.13
N SER A 61 -4.41 -6.23 4.07
CA SER A 61 -3.88 -4.90 3.76
C SER A 61 -4.26 -3.87 4.80
N SER A 62 -5.50 -3.93 5.30
CA SER A 62 -5.98 -3.07 6.39
C SER A 62 -5.11 -3.25 7.64
N ALA A 63 -4.88 -4.50 8.06
CA ALA A 63 -4.05 -4.80 9.24
C ALA A 63 -2.60 -4.33 9.06
N ILE A 64 -1.99 -4.57 7.90
CA ILE A 64 -0.64 -4.10 7.57
C ILE A 64 -0.56 -2.58 7.60
N GLY A 65 -1.51 -1.88 6.99
CA GLY A 65 -1.54 -0.43 6.96
C GLY A 65 -1.69 0.18 8.36
N VAL A 66 -2.59 -0.36 9.18
CA VAL A 66 -2.78 0.08 10.56
C VAL A 66 -1.52 -0.15 11.40
N ILE A 67 -1.02 -1.38 11.43
CA ILE A 67 0.15 -1.73 12.26
C ILE A 67 1.39 -0.98 11.77
N GLY A 68 1.64 -0.95 10.46
CA GLY A 68 2.75 -0.23 9.87
C GLY A 68 2.72 1.26 10.21
N ALA A 69 1.56 1.92 10.04
CA ALA A 69 1.40 3.34 10.38
C ALA A 69 1.63 3.59 11.87
N LEU A 70 1.13 2.72 12.75
CA LEU A 70 1.38 2.82 14.20
C LEU A 70 2.86 2.67 14.55
N ILE A 71 3.59 1.75 13.91
CA ILE A 71 5.03 1.60 14.11
C ILE A 71 5.77 2.88 13.68
N VAL A 72 5.45 3.42 12.50
CA VAL A 72 6.09 4.65 12.01
C VAL A 72 5.77 5.84 12.92
N LEU A 73 4.52 5.97 13.39
CA LEU A 73 4.12 7.03 14.31
C LEU A 73 4.77 6.87 15.69
N ALA A 74 4.97 5.65 16.17
CA ALA A 74 5.69 5.41 17.43
C ALA A 74 7.16 5.84 17.35
N ILE A 75 7.81 5.61 16.21
CA ILE A 75 9.22 5.97 15.98
C ILE A 75 9.37 7.45 15.61
N ARG A 76 8.45 7.98 14.80
CA ARG A 76 8.42 9.37 14.33
C ARG A 76 7.01 9.97 14.52
N PRO A 77 6.69 10.46 15.72
CA PRO A 77 5.35 10.99 16.03
C PRO A 77 4.91 12.17 15.16
N SER A 78 5.87 12.92 14.60
CA SER A 78 5.60 14.03 13.69
C SER A 78 5.15 13.61 12.30
N ALA A 79 5.25 12.32 11.94
CA ALA A 79 4.83 11.80 10.63
C ALA A 79 3.31 11.57 10.55
N THR A 80 2.51 12.56 10.91
CA THR A 80 1.04 12.45 11.04
C THR A 80 0.34 12.07 9.74
N GLN A 81 0.95 12.35 8.58
CA GLN A 81 0.48 11.92 7.26
C GLN A 81 0.31 10.39 7.13
N MET A 82 0.94 9.59 8.00
CA MET A 82 0.74 8.13 8.04
C MET A 82 -0.71 7.73 8.31
N ILE A 83 -1.52 8.59 8.93
CA ILE A 83 -2.96 8.36 9.12
C ILE A 83 -3.71 8.36 7.78
N GLY A 84 -3.31 9.22 6.83
CA GLY A 84 -3.86 9.20 5.48
C GLY A 84 -3.57 7.89 4.75
N PHE A 85 -2.35 7.36 4.92
CA PHE A 85 -1.97 6.05 4.39
C PHE A 85 -2.65 4.88 5.10
N MET A 86 -2.92 5.00 6.40
CA MET A 86 -3.73 4.02 7.13
C MET A 86 -5.14 3.94 6.54
N ALA A 87 -5.78 5.08 6.33
CA ALA A 87 -7.12 5.15 5.72
C ALA A 87 -7.11 4.59 4.28
N SER A 88 -6.08 4.89 3.50
CA SER A 88 -5.98 4.39 2.12
C SER A 88 -5.67 2.90 2.04
N ALA A 89 -4.97 2.32 3.01
CA ALA A 89 -4.76 0.87 3.08
C ALA A 89 -6.08 0.11 3.32
N ILE A 90 -6.98 0.69 4.11
CA ILE A 90 -8.34 0.16 4.32
C ILE A 90 -9.15 0.26 3.01
N LEU A 91 -9.11 1.42 2.34
CA LEU A 91 -9.77 1.59 1.05
C LEU A 91 -9.25 0.60 0.00
N PHE A 92 -7.94 0.41 -0.07
CA PHE A 92 -7.30 -0.56 -0.95
C PHE A 92 -7.81 -1.98 -0.68
N ASP A 93 -7.86 -2.39 0.60
CA ASP A 93 -8.37 -3.70 0.99
C ASP A 93 -9.83 -3.91 0.59
N VAL A 94 -10.67 -2.88 0.73
CA VAL A 94 -12.07 -2.91 0.29
C VAL A 94 -12.16 -3.04 -1.24
N LEU A 95 -11.40 -2.24 -2.00
CA LEU A 95 -11.42 -2.30 -3.47
C LEU A 95 -10.91 -3.64 -4.00
N MET A 96 -9.94 -4.27 -3.32
CA MET A 96 -9.44 -5.59 -3.71
C MET A 96 -10.49 -6.71 -3.57
N THR A 97 -11.60 -6.49 -2.85
CA THR A 97 -12.72 -7.45 -2.81
C THR A 97 -13.34 -7.68 -4.20
N LEU A 98 -13.26 -6.70 -5.11
CA LEU A 98 -13.77 -6.80 -6.48
C LEU A 98 -13.07 -7.91 -7.29
N CYS A 99 -11.81 -8.21 -6.97
CA CYS A 99 -11.07 -9.33 -7.54
C CYS A 99 -10.85 -10.49 -6.55
N LYS A 100 -11.61 -10.52 -5.44
CA LYS A 100 -11.48 -11.50 -4.35
C LYS A 100 -10.06 -11.57 -3.77
N HIS A 101 -9.35 -10.44 -3.74
CA HIS A 101 -7.96 -10.34 -3.30
C HIS A 101 -6.99 -11.23 -4.11
N GLU A 102 -7.35 -11.57 -5.35
CA GLU A 102 -6.49 -12.35 -6.22
C GLU A 102 -5.68 -11.45 -7.15
N ILE A 103 -4.38 -11.31 -6.89
CA ILE A 103 -3.45 -10.80 -7.90
C ILE A 103 -2.97 -11.99 -8.73
N ARG A 104 -3.50 -12.08 -9.96
CA ARG A 104 -3.13 -13.06 -10.99
C ARG A 104 -2.87 -12.28 -12.28
N LEU A 105 -2.04 -12.81 -13.18
CA LEU A 105 -1.75 -12.21 -14.49
C LEU A 105 -2.93 -12.23 -15.49
N LYS A 106 -4.17 -12.32 -14.99
CA LYS A 106 -5.37 -12.12 -15.79
C LYS A 106 -5.64 -10.62 -15.92
N PRO A 107 -5.97 -10.11 -17.13
CA PRO A 107 -6.18 -8.68 -17.35
C PRO A 107 -7.15 -8.03 -16.35
N TYR A 108 -8.25 -8.70 -16.00
CA TYR A 108 -9.24 -8.21 -15.04
C TYR A 108 -8.66 -7.99 -13.64
N ASN A 109 -7.92 -8.98 -13.10
CA ASN A 109 -7.33 -8.89 -11.77
C ASN A 109 -6.25 -7.81 -11.73
N MET A 110 -5.45 -7.71 -12.79
CA MET A 110 -4.42 -6.67 -12.92
C MET A 110 -5.02 -5.27 -13.01
N ALA A 111 -6.11 -5.11 -13.77
CA ALA A 111 -6.82 -3.84 -13.88
C ALA A 111 -7.40 -3.40 -12.53
N ILE A 112 -8.02 -4.32 -11.78
CA ILE A 112 -8.54 -4.03 -10.44
C ILE A 112 -7.41 -3.69 -9.47
N ALA A 113 -6.31 -4.46 -9.46
CA ALA A 113 -5.19 -4.18 -8.58
C ALA A 113 -4.54 -2.81 -8.89
N CYS A 114 -4.40 -2.47 -10.17
CA CYS A 114 -3.93 -1.16 -10.60
C CYS A 114 -4.91 -0.05 -10.14
N ALA A 115 -6.20 -0.19 -10.47
CA ALA A 115 -7.23 0.77 -10.11
C ALA A 115 -7.32 0.98 -8.59
N ALA A 116 -7.34 -0.11 -7.81
CA ALA A 116 -7.35 -0.07 -6.35
C ALA A 116 -6.13 0.67 -5.80
N THR A 117 -4.95 0.43 -6.38
CA THR A 117 -3.71 1.11 -5.99
C THR A 117 -3.79 2.60 -6.24
N ILE A 118 -4.08 3.02 -7.48
CA ILE A 118 -4.06 4.43 -7.87
C ILE A 118 -5.18 5.24 -7.20
N ILE A 119 -6.38 4.66 -7.05
CA ILE A 119 -7.52 5.30 -6.37
C ILE A 119 -7.21 5.49 -4.89
N SER A 120 -6.63 4.47 -4.25
CA SER A 120 -6.28 4.56 -2.83
C SER A 120 -5.16 5.56 -2.59
N ALA A 121 -4.16 5.61 -3.48
CA ALA A 121 -3.07 6.58 -3.37
C ALA A 121 -3.59 8.00 -3.52
N TYR A 122 -4.41 8.23 -4.56
CA TYR A 122 -5.10 9.51 -4.77
C TYR A 122 -5.91 9.93 -3.54
N PHE A 123 -6.66 9.00 -2.94
CA PHE A 123 -7.41 9.22 -1.70
C PHE A 123 -6.51 9.59 -0.51
N ALA A 124 -5.36 8.93 -0.35
CA ALA A 124 -4.38 9.29 0.66
C ALA A 124 -3.91 10.74 0.47
N GLY A 125 -3.59 11.13 -0.77
CA GLY A 125 -3.20 12.49 -1.12
C GLY A 125 -4.28 13.51 -0.77
N ILE A 126 -5.55 13.24 -1.04
CA ILE A 126 -6.64 14.14 -0.65
C ILE A 126 -6.68 14.34 0.88
N ILE A 127 -6.64 13.25 1.64
CA ILE A 127 -6.66 13.30 3.10
C ILE A 127 -5.45 14.06 3.64
N ILE A 128 -4.25 13.74 3.15
CA ILE A 128 -3.00 14.35 3.59
C ILE A 128 -2.99 15.85 3.26
N GLY A 129 -3.34 16.21 2.04
CA GLY A 129 -3.36 17.60 1.58
C GLY A 129 -4.34 18.47 2.36
N THR A 130 -5.55 17.96 2.62
CA THR A 130 -6.60 18.74 3.30
C THR A 130 -6.44 18.75 4.81
N ILE A 131 -6.27 17.60 5.46
CA ILE A 131 -6.32 17.49 6.92
C ILE A 131 -4.97 17.84 7.55
N PHE A 132 -3.88 17.31 6.99
CA PHE A 132 -2.56 17.38 7.62
C PHE A 132 -1.72 18.55 7.10
N MET A 133 -1.83 18.87 5.81
CA MET A 133 -1.15 20.04 5.22
C MET A 133 -2.01 21.31 5.25
N LYS A 134 -3.31 21.19 5.56
CA LYS A 134 -4.28 22.32 5.63
C LYS A 134 -4.36 23.13 4.33
N MET A 135 -4.16 22.47 3.19
CA MET A 135 -4.30 23.07 1.86
C MET A 135 -5.78 23.01 1.42
N SER A 136 -6.12 23.78 0.38
CA SER A 136 -7.49 23.75 -0.16
C SER A 136 -7.84 22.38 -0.75
N LEU A 137 -9.14 22.05 -0.73
CA LEU A 137 -9.64 20.82 -1.35
C LEU A 137 -9.30 20.78 -2.85
N GLU A 138 -9.40 21.90 -3.55
CA GLU A 138 -9.03 22.01 -4.97
C GLU A 138 -7.57 21.64 -5.20
N TRP A 139 -6.64 22.17 -4.40
CA TRP A 139 -5.23 21.84 -4.50
C TRP A 139 -4.96 20.35 -4.19
N ALA A 140 -5.64 19.81 -3.18
CA ALA A 140 -5.51 18.40 -2.82
C ALA A 140 -6.04 17.48 -3.93
N LEU A 141 -7.11 17.85 -4.62
CA LEU A 141 -7.69 17.09 -5.73
C LEU A 141 -6.86 17.19 -7.02
N THR A 142 -6.36 18.37 -7.34
CA THR A 142 -5.75 18.68 -8.65
C THR A 142 -4.24 18.60 -8.68
N PHE A 143 -3.58 18.66 -7.53
CA PHE A 143 -2.11 18.62 -7.46
C PHE A 143 -1.64 17.47 -6.58
N TRP A 144 -2.00 17.49 -5.29
CA TRP A 144 -1.40 16.56 -4.33
C TRP A 144 -1.86 15.11 -4.52
N GLY A 145 -3.16 14.91 -4.71
CA GLY A 145 -3.73 13.61 -5.04
C GLY A 145 -3.12 13.02 -6.30
N ILE A 146 -2.85 13.84 -7.33
CA ILE A 146 -2.23 13.38 -8.58
C ILE A 146 -0.81 12.86 -8.35
N TRP A 147 -0.01 13.55 -7.53
CA TRP A 147 1.34 13.07 -7.21
C TRP A 147 1.33 11.77 -6.42
N HIS A 148 0.40 11.63 -5.48
CA HIS A 148 0.21 10.38 -4.77
C HIS A 148 -0.23 9.25 -5.71
N LEU A 149 -1.15 9.53 -6.64
CA LEU A 149 -1.56 8.61 -7.69
C LEU A 149 -0.37 8.10 -8.50
N ILE A 150 0.53 9.00 -8.92
CA ILE A 150 1.75 8.66 -9.66
C ILE A 150 2.66 7.77 -8.80
N GLY A 151 2.86 8.10 -7.53
CA GLY A 151 3.63 7.28 -6.59
C GLY A 151 3.05 5.86 -6.43
N GLY A 152 1.73 5.75 -6.31
CA GLY A 152 1.02 4.46 -6.27
C GLY A 152 1.20 3.67 -7.57
N ALA A 153 1.10 4.33 -8.73
CA ALA A 153 1.31 3.71 -10.03
C ALA A 153 2.75 3.16 -10.17
N ILE A 154 3.76 3.89 -9.69
CA ILE A 154 5.15 3.41 -9.65
C ILE A 154 5.28 2.18 -8.73
N GLY A 155 4.66 2.22 -7.55
CA GLY A 155 4.58 1.07 -6.65
C GLY A 155 4.01 -0.18 -7.34
N PHE A 156 2.93 -0.02 -8.11
CA PHE A 156 2.35 -1.10 -8.90
C PHE A 156 3.28 -1.61 -10.01
N MET A 157 3.86 -0.70 -10.81
CA MET A 157 4.76 -1.05 -11.92
C MET A 157 5.99 -1.84 -11.45
N VAL A 158 6.47 -1.58 -10.24
CA VAL A 158 7.60 -2.31 -9.65
C VAL A 158 7.15 -3.60 -8.96
N ALA A 159 6.01 -3.59 -8.26
CA ALA A 159 5.50 -4.78 -7.56
C ALA A 159 5.19 -5.92 -8.52
N VAL A 160 4.64 -5.64 -9.71
CA VAL A 160 4.22 -6.67 -10.66
C VAL A 160 5.39 -7.55 -11.14
N PRO A 161 6.50 -7.02 -11.67
CA PRO A 161 7.67 -7.83 -12.01
C PRO A 161 8.22 -8.66 -10.84
N VAL A 162 8.20 -8.12 -9.62
CA VAL A 162 8.61 -8.85 -8.42
C VAL A 162 7.67 -10.03 -8.15
N ILE A 163 6.35 -9.81 -8.18
CA ILE A 163 5.33 -10.84 -8.04
C ILE A 163 5.53 -11.95 -9.10
N VAL A 164 5.71 -11.58 -10.37
CA VAL A 164 5.93 -12.54 -11.46
C VAL A 164 7.19 -13.37 -11.21
N SER A 165 8.27 -12.73 -10.75
CA SER A 165 9.52 -13.43 -10.45
C SER A 165 9.34 -14.44 -9.32
N LEU A 166 8.65 -14.05 -8.24
CA LEU A 166 8.36 -14.93 -7.10
C LEU A 166 7.38 -16.06 -7.44
N GLU A 167 6.42 -15.82 -8.34
CA GLU A 167 5.54 -16.87 -8.85
C GLU A 167 6.32 -17.91 -9.66
N ARG A 168 7.26 -17.48 -10.51
CA ARG A 168 8.11 -18.38 -11.30
C ARG A 168 9.04 -19.24 -10.45
N THR A 169 9.44 -18.76 -9.26
CA THR A 169 10.27 -19.51 -8.31
C THR A 169 9.43 -20.35 -7.33
N GLY A 170 8.11 -20.42 -7.48
CA GLY A 170 7.25 -21.32 -6.70
C GLY A 170 6.96 -20.86 -5.26
N VAL A 171 7.29 -19.62 -4.89
CA VAL A 171 7.14 -19.10 -3.51
C VAL A 171 5.70 -19.21 -3.00
N ARG A 172 4.72 -19.01 -3.90
CA ARG A 172 3.29 -19.10 -3.56
C ARG A 172 2.83 -20.53 -3.22
N GLY A 173 3.53 -21.55 -3.74
CA GLY A 173 3.23 -22.97 -3.52
C GLY A 173 3.59 -23.48 -2.12
N ILE A 174 4.44 -22.75 -1.38
CA ILE A 174 4.86 -23.12 0.00
C ILE A 174 3.66 -23.04 0.97
N LYS A 175 2.61 -22.28 0.64
CA LYS A 175 1.37 -22.21 1.43
C LYS A 175 0.50 -23.48 1.42
N GLY A 176 0.86 -24.45 0.57
CA GLY A 176 0.14 -25.71 0.40
C GLY A 176 0.76 -26.92 1.09
N VAL A 177 1.83 -26.73 1.88
CA VAL A 177 2.42 -27.75 2.75
C VAL A 177 1.92 -27.55 4.18
#